data_AF-A0A6P0VVY2-F1
#
_entry.id   AF-A0A6P0VVY2-F1
#
_cell.length_a   1.000
_cell.length_b   1.000
_cell.length_c   1.000
_cell.angle_alpha   90.00
_cell.angle_beta   90.00
_cell.angle_gamma   90.00
#
_symmetry.space_group_name_H-M   'P 1'
#
loop_
_entity.id
_entity.type
_entity.pdbx_description
1 polymer ?
#
loop_
_entity_poly.entity_id
_entity_poly.type
_entity_poly.pdbx_seq_one_letter_code
_entity_poly.pdbx_strand_id
1 'polypeptide(L)'
;MATFTVTNFLDFGTGSFRQAILDANGLGGADEILFDLGLSGGTINLTSGELLITDDLTISGLGADFLSVDAGGNFSRVFNIDDGDDGNFLDVFIDGLTITGGNSGAFAGGVGGILNAENLTVSNSIISGNDSFYDTAGINNSGKLTITNSIISGNNSFYGAGGIENSGKLTVTNSIISGNDSFYGAGSIENLGELTVTNSSISNNETAYGAGGIENLG
;
A
#
# COMPACT_ATOMS: atom_id res chain seq x y z
N MET A 1 -4.25 -3.68 22.58
CA MET A 1 -2.94 -3.02 22.45
C MET A 1 -1.86 -3.80 23.15
N ALA A 2 -1.59 -4.97 22.57
CA ALA A 2 -0.30 -5.60 22.62
C ALA A 2 0.66 -4.90 21.64
N THR A 3 1.95 -5.17 21.83
CA THR A 3 3.01 -4.72 20.93
C THR A 3 3.80 -5.94 20.47
N PHE A 4 3.97 -6.09 19.17
CA PHE A 4 4.77 -7.14 18.55
C PHE A 4 6.03 -6.52 17.92
N THR A 5 7.19 -7.11 18.17
CA THR A 5 8.46 -6.59 17.63
C THR A 5 8.99 -7.51 16.55
N VAL A 6 9.22 -6.95 15.37
CA VAL A 6 9.94 -7.60 14.27
C VAL A 6 11.43 -7.51 14.53
N THR A 7 12.11 -8.64 14.56
CA THR A 7 13.53 -8.73 14.96
C THR A 7 14.42 -9.35 13.88
N ASN A 8 13.87 -9.75 12.73
CA ASN A 8 14.63 -10.30 11.62
C ASN A 8 13.93 -10.02 10.27
N PHE A 9 14.67 -10.23 9.18
CA PHE A 9 14.19 -10.03 7.80
C PHE A 9 13.47 -11.24 7.20
N LEU A 10 13.22 -12.29 7.99
CA LEU A 10 12.55 -13.48 7.46
C LEU A 10 11.10 -13.14 7.13
N ASP A 11 10.56 -13.82 6.13
CA ASP A 11 9.16 -13.70 5.74
C ASP A 11 8.22 -14.48 6.66
N PHE A 12 8.71 -15.50 7.38
CA PHE A 12 7.90 -16.33 8.25
C PHE A 12 8.68 -16.83 9.46
N GLY A 13 7.93 -17.28 10.47
CA GLY A 13 8.48 -17.78 11.73
C GLY A 13 8.74 -16.66 12.74
N THR A 14 9.15 -17.06 13.95
CA THR A 14 9.30 -16.14 15.09
C THR A 14 10.18 -14.94 14.78
N GLY A 15 9.68 -13.74 15.12
CA GLY A 15 10.38 -12.47 14.92
C GLY A 15 10.31 -11.91 13.49
N SER A 16 9.64 -12.61 12.55
CA SER A 16 9.33 -12.07 11.22
C SER A 16 8.18 -11.07 11.27
N PHE A 17 8.10 -10.21 10.25
CA PHE A 17 7.01 -9.25 10.12
C PHE A 17 5.65 -9.93 9.91
N ARG A 18 5.61 -10.95 9.06
CA ARG A 18 4.40 -11.75 8.86
C ARG A 18 3.92 -12.40 10.15
N GLN A 19 4.82 -12.97 10.96
CA GLN A 19 4.42 -13.56 12.23
C GLN A 19 3.86 -12.50 13.18
N ALA A 20 4.45 -11.30 13.23
CA ALA A 20 3.91 -10.21 14.05
C ALA A 20 2.50 -9.79 13.61
N ILE A 21 2.22 -9.74 12.30
CA ILE A 21 0.86 -9.49 11.77
C ILE A 21 -0.09 -10.64 12.12
N LEU A 22 0.35 -11.90 11.97
CA LEU A 22 -0.47 -13.06 12.34
C LEU A 22 -0.82 -13.07 13.84
N ASP A 23 0.13 -12.69 14.70
CA ASP A 23 -0.07 -12.60 16.14
C ASP A 23 -1.04 -11.45 16.50
N ALA A 24 -0.93 -10.29 15.83
CA ALA A 24 -1.84 -9.17 15.98
C ALA A 24 -3.27 -9.50 15.52
N ASN A 25 -3.43 -10.04 14.30
CA ASN A 25 -4.74 -10.47 13.80
C ASN A 25 -5.40 -11.53 14.72
N GLY A 26 -4.60 -12.32 15.43
CA GLY A 26 -5.08 -13.33 16.38
C GLY A 26 -5.53 -12.77 17.72
N LEU A 27 -5.29 -11.48 17.98
CA LEU A 27 -5.58 -10.82 19.24
C LEU A 27 -6.51 -9.62 19.03
N GLY A 28 -7.81 -9.85 19.20
CA GLY A 28 -8.85 -8.84 18.99
C GLY A 28 -8.56 -7.44 19.56
N GLY A 29 -8.70 -6.44 18.70
CA GLY A 29 -8.62 -5.00 18.99
C GLY A 29 -7.24 -4.39 18.71
N ALA A 30 -7.19 -3.05 18.72
CA ALA A 30 -6.02 -2.29 18.28
C ALA A 30 -4.68 -2.73 18.90
N ASP A 31 -3.72 -3.09 18.04
CA ASP A 31 -2.37 -3.52 18.38
C ASP A 31 -1.28 -2.72 17.63
N GLU A 32 -0.02 -2.88 18.05
CA GLU A 32 1.12 -2.17 17.49
C GLU A 32 2.24 -3.12 17.04
N ILE A 33 2.80 -2.87 15.85
CA ILE A 33 4.01 -3.51 15.35
C ILE A 33 5.15 -2.49 15.34
N LEU A 34 6.24 -2.84 16.01
CA LEU A 34 7.52 -2.13 16.01
C LEU A 34 8.60 -2.97 15.32
N PHE A 35 9.63 -2.29 14.82
CA PHE A 35 10.80 -2.95 14.24
C PHE A 35 12.04 -2.72 15.10
N ASP A 36 12.84 -3.77 15.29
CA ASP A 36 14.17 -3.64 15.90
C ASP A 36 15.03 -2.70 15.03
N LEU A 37 15.75 -1.77 15.68
CA LEU A 37 16.66 -0.84 15.01
C LEU A 37 17.75 -1.56 14.20
N GLY A 38 18.08 -2.81 14.55
CA GLY A 38 18.98 -3.66 13.78
C GLY A 38 18.49 -3.98 12.36
N LEU A 39 17.22 -3.70 12.04
CA LEU A 39 16.66 -3.87 10.70
C LEU A 39 16.82 -2.63 9.80
N SER A 40 17.32 -1.51 10.35
CA SER A 40 17.50 -0.26 9.61
C SER A 40 18.42 -0.43 8.40
N GLY A 41 18.00 0.14 7.27
CA GLY A 41 18.64 0.04 5.96
C GLY A 41 18.40 -1.30 5.24
N GLY A 42 17.54 -2.16 5.76
CA GLY A 42 17.28 -3.48 5.20
C GLY A 42 15.94 -3.62 4.48
N THR A 43 15.75 -4.80 3.88
CA THR A 43 14.53 -5.19 3.15
C THR A 43 13.97 -6.49 3.72
N ILE A 44 12.70 -6.48 4.07
CA ILE A 44 11.90 -7.68 4.34
C ILE A 44 11.35 -8.17 3.01
N ASN A 45 11.84 -9.32 2.54
CA ASN A 45 11.40 -9.89 1.27
C ASN A 45 10.25 -10.87 1.51
N LEU A 46 9.10 -10.63 0.89
CA LEU A 46 7.94 -11.53 0.97
C LEU A 46 8.08 -12.64 -0.06
N THR A 47 7.98 -13.88 0.42
CA THR A 47 8.11 -15.10 -0.39
C THR A 47 6.89 -16.00 -0.29
N SER A 48 5.99 -15.70 0.65
CA SER A 48 4.81 -16.50 1.01
C SER A 48 3.50 -15.77 0.69
N GLY A 49 3.54 -14.74 -0.16
CA GLY A 49 2.40 -13.94 -0.58
C GLY A 49 2.24 -12.63 0.20
N GLU A 50 1.05 -12.06 0.13
CA GLU A 50 0.70 -10.76 0.74
C GLU A 50 0.70 -10.78 2.26
N LEU A 51 0.85 -9.61 2.87
CA LEU A 51 0.60 -9.40 4.28
C LEU A 51 -0.87 -9.01 4.48
N LEU A 52 -1.65 -9.94 5.01
CA LEU A 52 -3.08 -9.76 5.30
C LEU A 52 -3.28 -9.15 6.70
N ILE A 53 -3.95 -8.01 6.79
CA ILE A 53 -4.32 -7.33 8.04
C ILE A 53 -5.84 -7.45 8.21
N THR A 54 -6.28 -8.04 9.32
CA THR A 54 -7.71 -8.31 9.61
C THR A 54 -8.14 -7.81 11.00
N ASP A 55 -7.35 -6.94 11.62
CA ASP A 55 -7.69 -6.28 12.88
C ASP A 55 -7.07 -4.87 12.90
N ASP A 56 -7.52 -4.04 13.84
CA ASP A 56 -6.98 -2.70 14.07
C ASP A 56 -5.47 -2.78 14.34
N LEU A 57 -4.68 -2.08 13.53
CA LEU A 57 -3.22 -2.25 13.55
C LEU A 57 -2.47 -0.96 13.28
N THR A 58 -1.53 -0.64 14.17
CA THR A 58 -0.52 0.38 13.92
C THR A 58 0.82 -0.27 13.58
N ILE A 59 1.39 0.07 12.43
CA ILE A 59 2.71 -0.37 11.99
C ILE A 59 3.64 0.84 11.96
N SER A 60 4.57 0.88 12.92
CA SER A 60 5.55 1.96 13.07
C SER A 60 6.90 1.51 12.51
N GLY A 61 7.12 1.81 11.22
CA GLY A 61 8.37 1.54 10.52
C GLY A 61 9.55 2.37 11.04
N LEU A 62 10.72 2.15 10.43
CA LEU A 62 11.96 2.85 10.80
C LEU A 62 12.17 4.16 10.03
N GLY A 63 11.22 4.51 9.15
CA GLY A 63 11.31 5.55 8.14
C GLY A 63 11.46 4.94 6.74
N ALA A 64 10.82 5.55 5.74
CA ALA A 64 10.76 4.95 4.40
C ALA A 64 12.13 4.67 3.77
N ASP A 65 13.13 5.52 4.04
CA ASP A 65 14.51 5.33 3.57
C ASP A 65 15.27 4.22 4.32
N PHE A 66 14.69 3.67 5.40
CA PHE A 66 15.36 2.77 6.33
C PHE A 66 14.71 1.39 6.44
N LEU A 67 13.52 1.17 5.89
CA LEU A 67 12.95 -0.17 5.88
C LEU A 67 12.03 -0.37 4.68
N SER A 68 12.37 -1.36 3.86
CA SER A 68 11.57 -1.79 2.72
C SER A 68 10.84 -3.10 3.00
N VAL A 69 9.60 -3.19 2.55
CA VAL A 69 8.80 -4.42 2.45
C VAL A 69 8.59 -4.68 0.96
N ASP A 70 9.17 -5.77 0.47
CA ASP A 70 9.28 -6.06 -0.96
C ASP A 70 8.64 -7.41 -1.30
N ALA A 71 7.61 -7.41 -2.16
CA ALA A 71 6.98 -8.64 -2.65
C ALA A 71 7.76 -9.36 -3.77
N GLY A 72 8.86 -8.77 -4.25
CA GLY A 72 9.83 -9.39 -5.15
C GLY A 72 9.31 -9.72 -6.55
N GLY A 73 8.17 -9.16 -6.95
CA GLY A 73 7.51 -9.42 -8.23
C GLY A 73 6.86 -10.82 -8.31
N ASN A 74 6.68 -11.51 -7.19
CA ASN A 74 6.31 -12.93 -7.14
C ASN A 74 4.81 -13.22 -7.33
N PHE A 75 4.14 -12.54 -8.26
CA PHE A 75 2.69 -12.70 -8.50
C PHE A 75 1.84 -12.54 -7.23
N SER A 76 2.24 -11.62 -6.34
CA SER A 76 1.50 -11.27 -5.14
C SER A 76 1.54 -9.76 -4.88
N ARG A 77 0.52 -9.27 -4.19
CA ARG A 77 0.52 -7.91 -3.66
C ARG A 77 1.36 -7.79 -2.39
N VAL A 78 1.67 -6.57 -1.95
CA VAL A 78 2.40 -6.38 -0.69
C VAL A 78 1.46 -6.47 0.50
N PHE A 79 0.40 -5.66 0.52
CA PHE A 79 -0.58 -5.63 1.61
C PHE A 79 -2.00 -5.89 1.11
N ASN A 80 -2.77 -6.61 1.92
CA ASN A 80 -4.22 -6.73 1.84
C ASN A 80 -4.82 -6.31 3.18
N ILE A 81 -5.59 -5.22 3.17
CA ILE A 81 -6.19 -4.62 4.37
C ILE A 81 -7.70 -4.73 4.20
N ASP A 82 -8.23 -5.83 4.70
CA ASP A 82 -9.61 -6.29 4.52
C ASP A 82 -9.85 -7.51 5.43
N ASP A 83 -10.80 -7.41 6.36
CA ASP A 83 -11.27 -8.57 7.14
C ASP A 83 -12.49 -9.28 6.52
N GLY A 84 -13.06 -8.71 5.46
CA GLY A 84 -14.25 -9.16 4.78
C GLY A 84 -15.58 -8.73 5.42
N ASP A 85 -15.57 -7.84 6.40
CA ASP A 85 -16.77 -7.27 7.04
C ASP A 85 -16.99 -5.79 6.67
N ASP A 86 -17.67 -5.56 5.54
CA ASP A 86 -18.09 -4.22 5.08
C ASP A 86 -18.93 -3.42 6.11
N GLY A 87 -19.43 -4.06 7.18
CA GLY A 87 -20.20 -3.44 8.25
C GLY A 87 -19.36 -2.86 9.39
N ASN A 88 -18.08 -3.21 9.48
CA ASN A 88 -17.21 -2.85 10.59
C ASN A 88 -15.78 -2.57 10.12
N PHE A 89 -15.49 -1.29 9.83
CA PHE A 89 -14.19 -0.91 9.31
C PHE A 89 -13.07 -0.97 10.36
N LEU A 90 -11.93 -1.54 9.98
CA LEU A 90 -10.68 -1.51 10.74
C LEU A 90 -10.02 -0.13 10.67
N ASP A 91 -9.35 0.29 11.74
CA ASP A 91 -8.46 1.44 11.76
C ASP A 91 -6.99 0.98 11.67
N VAL A 92 -6.39 1.14 10.47
CA VAL A 92 -5.02 0.71 10.18
C VAL A 92 -4.12 1.90 9.88
N PHE A 93 -2.94 1.91 10.52
CA PHE A 93 -1.94 2.96 10.36
C PHE A 93 -0.62 2.33 9.89
N ILE A 94 -0.10 2.81 8.76
CA ILE A 94 1.22 2.43 8.26
C ILE A 94 2.09 3.68 8.21
N ASP A 95 3.15 3.69 9.02
CA ASP A 95 4.11 4.78 9.09
C ASP A 95 5.52 4.32 8.73
N GLY A 96 6.24 5.12 7.94
CA GLY A 96 7.69 4.97 7.82
C GLY A 96 8.17 3.70 7.12
N LEU A 97 7.49 3.24 6.06
CA LEU A 97 7.92 2.09 5.25
C LEU A 97 8.08 2.44 3.78
N THR A 98 8.98 1.74 3.08
CA THR A 98 8.92 1.58 1.63
C THR A 98 8.16 0.30 1.28
N ILE A 99 7.17 0.38 0.39
CA ILE A 99 6.26 -0.70 -0.02
C ILE A 99 6.44 -0.91 -1.52
N THR A 100 7.02 -2.04 -1.93
CA THR A 100 7.53 -2.23 -3.28
C THR A 100 7.42 -3.66 -3.80
N GLY A 101 7.61 -3.82 -5.11
CA GLY A 101 7.74 -5.12 -5.77
C GLY A 101 6.46 -5.95 -5.77
N GLY A 102 5.33 -5.36 -5.41
CA GLY A 102 4.02 -5.96 -5.58
C GLY A 102 3.72 -6.17 -7.06
N ASN A 103 3.24 -7.36 -7.43
CA ASN A 103 2.87 -7.69 -8.80
C ASN A 103 1.71 -8.68 -8.79
N SER A 104 0.51 -8.31 -9.25
CA SER A 104 -0.64 -9.23 -9.27
C SER A 104 -0.64 -10.25 -10.42
N GLY A 105 0.29 -10.15 -11.36
CA GLY A 105 0.41 -11.05 -12.50
C GLY A 105 -0.64 -10.86 -13.60
N ALA A 106 -0.30 -11.37 -14.79
CA ALA A 106 -1.09 -11.16 -16.01
C ALA A 106 -2.43 -11.91 -16.06
N PHE A 107 -2.76 -12.76 -15.08
CA PHE A 107 -3.92 -13.65 -15.15
C PHE A 107 -4.70 -13.83 -13.85
N ALA A 108 -4.23 -13.29 -12.71
CA ALA A 108 -4.87 -13.51 -11.43
C ALA A 108 -5.88 -12.41 -11.04
N GLY A 109 -5.83 -11.24 -11.69
CA GLY A 109 -6.48 -10.05 -11.16
C GLY A 109 -5.83 -9.61 -9.84
N GLY A 110 -5.96 -8.35 -9.49
CA GLY A 110 -5.53 -7.82 -8.20
C GLY A 110 -4.53 -6.67 -8.29
N VAL A 111 -4.33 -6.05 -7.14
CA VAL A 111 -3.49 -4.86 -6.95
C VAL A 111 -2.01 -5.25 -6.87
N GLY A 112 -1.10 -4.37 -7.27
CA GLY A 112 0.32 -4.55 -7.02
C GLY A 112 0.70 -4.26 -5.56
N GLY A 113 0.60 -3.01 -5.11
CA GLY A 113 1.06 -2.60 -3.78
C GLY A 113 0.08 -2.95 -2.66
N ILE A 114 -0.97 -2.14 -2.54
CA ILE A 114 -1.89 -2.17 -1.39
C ILE A 114 -3.35 -2.27 -1.86
N LEU A 115 -4.05 -3.32 -1.45
CA LEU A 115 -5.51 -3.36 -1.48
C LEU A 115 -6.04 -2.85 -0.15
N ASN A 116 -6.92 -1.84 -0.17
CA ASN A 116 -7.57 -1.29 1.02
C ASN A 116 -9.10 -1.28 0.88
N ALA A 117 -9.76 -2.06 1.73
CA ALA A 117 -11.21 -2.01 1.96
C ALA A 117 -11.59 -1.26 3.25
N GLU A 118 -10.61 -0.84 4.06
CA GLU A 118 -10.77 -0.38 5.44
C GLU A 118 -10.46 1.12 5.64
N ASN A 119 -10.37 1.60 6.89
CA ASN A 119 -9.80 2.90 7.20
C ASN A 119 -8.28 2.81 7.27
N LEU A 120 -7.60 3.16 6.18
CA LEU A 120 -6.15 3.17 6.10
C LEU A 120 -5.59 4.60 6.19
N THR A 121 -4.62 4.79 7.08
CA THR A 121 -3.72 5.95 7.06
C THR A 121 -2.31 5.50 6.68
N VAL A 122 -1.75 6.09 5.62
CA VAL A 122 -0.37 5.90 5.21
C VAL A 122 0.41 7.20 5.40
N SER A 123 1.40 7.19 6.29
CA SER A 123 2.23 8.35 6.58
C SER A 123 3.72 8.10 6.42
N ASN A 124 4.45 9.15 6.02
CA ASN A 124 5.92 9.14 5.95
C ASN A 124 6.48 7.92 5.19
N SER A 125 5.76 7.45 4.17
CA SER A 125 5.99 6.18 3.50
C SER A 125 6.22 6.37 2.00
N ILE A 126 6.83 5.39 1.37
CA ILE A 126 7.04 5.35 -0.09
C ILE A 126 6.30 4.12 -0.63
N ILE A 127 5.42 4.31 -1.60
CA ILE A 127 4.76 3.23 -2.35
C ILE A 127 5.29 3.30 -3.78
N SER A 128 6.14 2.36 -4.15
CA SER A 128 6.87 2.45 -5.41
C SER A 128 7.20 1.13 -6.05
N GLY A 129 7.41 1.13 -7.37
CA GLY A 129 7.90 -0.07 -8.07
C GLY A 129 6.94 -1.26 -7.94
N ASN A 130 5.65 -0.98 -7.84
CA ASN A 130 4.60 -2.00 -7.90
C ASN A 130 4.04 -2.05 -9.33
N ASP A 131 3.65 -3.25 -9.75
CA ASP A 131 3.14 -3.54 -11.08
C ASP A 131 1.78 -4.21 -11.00
N SER A 132 0.91 -3.98 -11.98
CA SER A 132 -0.30 -4.78 -12.18
C SER A 132 -0.63 -4.84 -13.66
N PHE A 133 -1.18 -5.96 -14.12
CA PHE A 133 -1.61 -6.05 -15.51
C PHE A 133 -3.05 -5.54 -15.69
N TYR A 134 -3.99 -6.00 -14.87
CA TYR A 134 -5.40 -5.67 -15.05
C TYR A 134 -5.91 -4.56 -14.14
N ASP A 135 -5.48 -4.54 -12.88
CA ASP A 135 -5.97 -3.57 -11.90
C ASP A 135 -4.91 -2.52 -11.61
N THR A 136 -5.08 -1.79 -10.51
CA THR A 136 -4.17 -0.75 -10.07
C THR A 136 -2.84 -1.29 -9.56
N ALA A 137 -1.76 -0.60 -9.91
CA ALA A 137 -0.43 -1.04 -9.53
C ALA A 137 -0.02 -0.57 -8.13
N GLY A 138 -0.21 0.71 -7.79
CA GLY A 138 0.14 1.22 -6.47
C GLY A 138 -0.88 0.86 -5.38
N ILE A 139 -2.00 1.58 -5.33
CA ILE A 139 -3.02 1.43 -4.27
C ILE A 139 -4.42 1.38 -4.87
N ASN A 140 -5.19 0.33 -4.57
CA ASN A 140 -6.63 0.32 -4.81
C ASN A 140 -7.36 0.58 -3.49
N ASN A 141 -8.18 1.63 -3.46
CA ASN A 141 -8.95 2.02 -2.30
C ASN A 141 -10.46 1.93 -2.57
N SER A 142 -11.14 0.97 -1.92
CA SER A 142 -12.60 0.93 -1.79
C SER A 142 -13.09 1.45 -0.43
N GLY A 143 -12.22 1.47 0.59
CA GLY A 143 -12.49 2.03 1.90
C GLY A 143 -12.18 3.53 2.03
N LYS A 144 -11.64 3.93 3.17
CA LYS A 144 -11.17 5.30 3.44
C LYS A 144 -9.65 5.33 3.52
N LEU A 145 -9.03 6.08 2.61
CA LEU A 145 -7.59 6.24 2.56
C LEU A 145 -7.17 7.68 2.85
N THR A 146 -6.28 7.83 3.83
CA THR A 146 -5.57 9.09 4.11
C THR A 146 -4.07 8.91 3.85
N ILE A 147 -3.51 9.71 2.95
CA ILE A 147 -2.09 9.72 2.62
C ILE A 147 -1.50 11.04 3.08
N THR A 148 -0.47 11.00 3.93
CA THR A 148 0.18 12.21 4.45
C THR A 148 1.70 12.11 4.44
N ASN A 149 2.39 13.14 3.93
CA ASN A 149 3.86 13.20 3.87
C ASN A 149 4.49 11.97 3.20
N SER A 150 3.83 11.42 2.17
CA SER A 150 4.24 10.18 1.53
C SER A 150 4.54 10.39 0.06
N ILE A 151 5.21 9.41 -0.55
CA ILE A 151 5.54 9.40 -1.98
C ILE A 151 4.90 8.17 -2.63
N ILE A 152 4.18 8.37 -3.72
CA ILE A 152 3.65 7.30 -4.57
C ILE A 152 4.27 7.45 -5.95
N SER A 153 5.18 6.53 -6.32
CA SER A 153 6.00 6.74 -7.52
C SER A 153 6.46 5.49 -8.22
N GLY A 154 6.59 5.53 -9.55
CA GLY A 154 7.15 4.41 -10.30
C GLY A 154 6.28 3.16 -10.24
N ASN A 155 4.98 3.32 -10.02
CA ASN A 155 4.02 2.22 -10.10
C ASN A 155 3.44 2.16 -11.51
N ASN A 156 3.29 0.96 -12.06
CA ASN A 156 3.01 0.74 -13.47
C ASN A 156 1.86 -0.25 -13.68
N SER A 157 0.77 0.20 -14.30
CA SER A 157 -0.35 -0.65 -14.68
C SER A 157 -0.50 -0.77 -16.20
N PHE A 158 -1.10 -1.85 -16.69
CA PHE A 158 -1.48 -1.93 -18.10
C PHE A 158 -2.93 -1.50 -18.35
N TYR A 159 -3.89 -1.92 -17.53
CA TYR A 159 -5.30 -1.53 -17.68
C TYR A 159 -5.85 -0.61 -16.59
N GLY A 160 -5.41 -0.75 -15.34
CA GLY A 160 -5.87 0.07 -14.20
C GLY A 160 -5.04 1.34 -13.99
N ALA A 161 -5.19 1.98 -12.84
CA ALA A 161 -4.38 3.14 -12.51
C ALA A 161 -2.91 2.76 -12.22
N GLY A 162 -1.97 3.60 -12.66
CA GLY A 162 -0.57 3.45 -12.29
C GLY A 162 -0.37 3.68 -10.79
N GLY A 163 -0.77 4.86 -10.31
CA GLY A 163 -0.62 5.26 -8.91
C GLY A 163 -1.74 4.71 -8.01
N ILE A 164 -2.93 5.32 -8.10
CA ILE A 164 -4.02 5.09 -7.16
C ILE A 164 -5.35 4.99 -7.92
N GLU A 165 -6.16 4.00 -7.55
CA GLU A 165 -7.57 3.95 -7.91
C GLU A 165 -8.39 4.12 -6.63
N ASN A 166 -9.33 5.05 -6.67
CA ASN A 166 -10.19 5.35 -5.53
C ASN A 166 -11.66 5.19 -5.89
N SER A 167 -12.29 4.14 -5.39
CA SER A 167 -13.76 3.97 -5.40
C SER A 167 -14.42 4.37 -4.08
N GLY A 168 -13.64 4.51 -3.00
CA GLY A 168 -14.09 5.01 -1.71
C GLY A 168 -13.77 6.49 -1.47
N LYS A 169 -13.20 6.80 -0.31
CA LYS A 169 -12.79 8.16 0.07
C LYS A 169 -11.27 8.28 0.14
N LEU A 170 -10.69 9.19 -0.64
CA LEU A 170 -9.27 9.47 -0.67
C LEU A 170 -8.97 10.90 -0.23
N THR A 171 -8.10 11.06 0.77
CA THR A 171 -7.49 12.33 1.16
C THR A 171 -5.97 12.26 1.01
N VAL A 172 -5.39 13.17 0.23
CA VAL A 172 -3.94 13.28 0.01
C VAL A 172 -3.46 14.63 0.50
N THR A 173 -2.53 14.64 1.45
CA THR A 173 -1.98 15.87 2.04
C THR A 173 -0.46 15.85 2.05
N ASN A 174 0.18 16.98 1.70
CA ASN A 174 1.64 17.15 1.75
C ASN A 174 2.44 15.99 1.09
N SER A 175 1.91 15.40 0.03
CA SER A 175 2.46 14.18 -0.58
C SER A 175 2.89 14.42 -2.02
N ILE A 176 3.68 13.49 -2.56
CA ILE A 176 4.15 13.51 -3.94
C ILE A 176 3.62 12.27 -4.65
N ILE A 177 2.96 12.45 -5.79
CA ILE A 177 2.53 11.36 -6.66
C ILE A 177 3.16 11.59 -8.04
N SER A 178 4.15 10.78 -8.40
CA SER A 178 4.98 11.07 -9.58
C SER A 178 5.60 9.86 -10.24
N GLY A 179 5.79 9.90 -11.56
CA GLY A 179 6.45 8.81 -12.28
C GLY A 179 5.63 7.53 -12.31
N ASN A 180 4.33 7.59 -12.06
CA ASN A 180 3.44 6.45 -12.23
C ASN A 180 2.95 6.39 -13.68
N ASP A 181 2.79 5.18 -14.20
CA ASP A 181 2.45 4.93 -15.60
C ASP A 181 1.24 4.01 -15.72
N SER A 182 0.42 4.25 -16.73
CA SER A 182 -0.59 3.28 -17.13
C SER A 182 -0.75 3.24 -18.64
N PHE A 183 -0.91 2.06 -19.24
CA PHE A 183 -1.12 2.02 -20.69
C PHE A 183 -2.54 2.49 -21.07
N TYR A 184 -3.59 1.93 -20.46
CA TYR A 184 -4.99 2.29 -20.74
C TYR A 184 -5.68 3.14 -19.67
N GLY A 185 -5.31 2.99 -18.40
CA GLY A 185 -5.91 3.71 -17.29
C GLY A 185 -5.23 5.06 -17.01
N ALA A 186 -5.57 5.65 -15.86
CA ALA A 186 -4.94 6.88 -15.39
C ALA A 186 -3.48 6.63 -15.00
N GLY A 187 -2.57 7.52 -15.40
CA GLY A 187 -1.17 7.45 -15.01
C GLY A 187 -1.01 7.63 -13.50
N SER A 188 -1.66 8.65 -12.94
CA SER A 188 -1.60 8.95 -11.51
C SER A 188 -2.80 8.40 -10.74
N ILE A 189 -3.93 9.11 -10.76
CA ILE A 189 -5.09 8.79 -9.92
C ILE A 189 -6.30 8.60 -10.82
N GLU A 190 -6.94 7.44 -10.73
CA GLU A 190 -8.30 7.23 -11.20
C GLU A 190 -9.25 7.37 -10.01
N ASN A 191 -10.13 8.37 -10.05
CA ASN A 191 -11.07 8.65 -8.97
C ASN A 191 -12.51 8.36 -9.42
N LEU A 192 -13.11 7.33 -8.83
CA LEU A 192 -14.51 6.94 -8.94
C LEU A 192 -15.34 7.37 -7.72
N GLY A 193 -14.70 7.79 -6.62
CA GLY A 193 -15.31 8.18 -5.35
C GLY A 193 -15.02 9.63 -4.91
N GLU A 194 -14.84 9.87 -3.61
CA GLU A 194 -14.51 11.21 -3.08
C GLU A 194 -13.00 11.44 -3.04
N LEU A 195 -12.53 12.53 -3.67
CA LEU A 195 -11.11 12.90 -3.67
C LEU A 195 -10.90 14.30 -3.08
N THR A 196 -9.99 14.39 -2.10
CA THR A 196 -9.42 15.67 -1.62
C THR A 196 -7.90 15.64 -1.74
N VAL A 197 -7.32 16.62 -2.43
CA VAL A 197 -5.87 16.78 -2.55
C VAL A 197 -5.47 18.16 -2.05
N THR A 198 -4.60 18.23 -1.04
CA THR A 198 -4.14 19.48 -0.42
C THR A 198 -2.62 19.51 -0.33
N ASN A 199 -2.00 20.64 -0.68
CA ASN A 199 -0.55 20.86 -0.55
C ASN A 199 0.32 19.73 -1.14
N SER A 200 -0.14 19.06 -2.20
CA SER A 200 0.52 17.89 -2.76
C SER A 200 0.95 18.16 -4.21
N SER A 201 1.95 17.43 -4.68
CA SER A 201 2.44 17.51 -6.06
C SER A 201 2.03 16.26 -6.83
N ILE A 202 1.42 16.45 -7.99
CA ILE A 202 1.11 15.38 -8.94
C ILE A 202 1.80 15.73 -10.25
N SER A 203 2.82 14.96 -10.64
CA SER A 203 3.72 15.36 -11.73
C SER A 203 4.40 14.18 -12.41
N ASN A 204 4.70 14.30 -13.70
CA ASN A 204 5.43 13.28 -14.48
C ASN A 204 4.77 11.90 -14.42
N ASN A 205 3.45 11.85 -14.39
CA ASN A 205 2.69 10.60 -14.50
C ASN A 205 2.23 10.47 -15.96
N GLU A 206 2.37 9.27 -16.51
CA GLU A 206 2.26 9.01 -17.95
C GLU A 206 1.13 8.04 -18.25
N THR A 207 0.56 8.16 -19.44
CA THR A 207 -0.36 7.17 -19.98
C THR A 207 -0.47 7.30 -21.50
N ALA A 208 -0.75 6.19 -22.17
CA ALA A 208 -0.94 6.18 -23.62
C ALA A 208 -2.37 6.56 -24.04
N TYR A 209 -3.38 6.22 -23.23
CA TYR A 209 -4.79 6.39 -23.59
C TYR A 209 -5.67 7.05 -22.51
N GLY A 210 -5.22 7.13 -21.26
CA GLY A 210 -5.98 7.73 -20.15
C GLY A 210 -5.57 9.18 -19.81
N ALA A 211 -5.89 9.62 -18.59
CA ALA A 211 -5.36 10.89 -18.06
C ALA A 211 -4.01 10.68 -17.33
N GLY A 212 -2.97 11.45 -17.70
CA GLY A 212 -1.68 11.36 -17.01
C GLY A 212 -1.75 11.81 -15.55
N GLY A 213 -2.52 12.87 -15.27
CA GLY A 213 -2.76 13.37 -13.91
C GLY A 213 -3.92 12.64 -13.21
N ILE A 214 -4.94 13.39 -12.80
CA ILE A 214 -6.14 12.83 -12.17
C ILE A 214 -7.21 12.64 -13.24
N GLU A 215 -7.75 11.43 -13.34
CA GLU A 215 -9.00 11.13 -14.02
C GLU A 215 -10.13 11.13 -12.98
N ASN A 216 -11.04 12.10 -13.03
CA ASN A 216 -12.13 12.23 -12.06
C ASN A 216 -13.48 11.87 -12.69
N LEU A 217 -14.06 10.76 -12.23
CA LEU A 217 -15.32 10.18 -12.72
C LEU A 217 -16.42 10.13 -11.64
N GLY A 218 -16.08 10.44 -10.38
CA GLY A 218 -16.99 10.58 -9.23
C GLY A 218 -17.32 12.03 -8.87
#